data_AF-A0A7Z0QM46-F1
#
_entry.id   AF-A0A7Z0QM46-F1
#
_cell.length_a   1.000
_cell.length_b   1.000
_cell.length_c   1.000
_cell.angle_alpha   90.00
_cell.angle_beta   90.00
_cell.angle_gamma   90.00
#
_symmetry.space_group_name_H-M   'P 1'
#
loop_
_entity.id
_entity.type
_entity.pdbx_description
1 polymer ?
#
loop_
_entity_poly.entity_id
_entity_poly.type
_entity_poly.pdbx_seq_one_letter_code
_entity_poly.pdbx_strand_id
1 'polypeptide(L)'
;MTKIWTNLMRSFLVSIILIPPAVAKDACGFLGKDDSELTNGSVFYATPQGWTHFSSFSAMGIGKQQAVTFVYVVRELFRGDRSGALIVKSGVYNGDSAQRPQGDRILLVRKDNVTDRQCPQPRPFNDTLVSGKGYEDYHEYQATETPELKTELSTFERFHFKYRKDSECIGTDDARAGFFNYDYNASQFSYNTGVVDGGARVGIRFNLVGRPIYAGPAGLWQRRTELKYYHTVDGMQCSKFNLVVNGDDRNFLRVNDLEGRQDPPSKRRAKEFRVEN
;
A
#
# COMPACT_ATOMS: atom_id res chain seq x y z
N MET A 1 -12.59 12.35 -88.10
CA MET A 1 -12.31 13.29 -87.00
C MET A 1 -12.54 12.56 -85.69
N THR A 2 -11.44 12.22 -85.02
CA THR A 2 -11.34 11.33 -83.86
C THR A 2 -11.30 12.16 -82.58
N LYS A 3 -12.14 11.84 -81.59
CA LYS A 3 -11.89 12.19 -80.18
C LYS A 3 -12.29 11.04 -79.26
N ILE A 4 -11.26 10.38 -78.76
CA ILE A 4 -11.27 9.38 -77.69
C ILE A 4 -11.27 10.15 -76.36
N TRP A 5 -12.24 9.88 -75.49
CA TRP A 5 -12.24 10.36 -74.11
C TRP A 5 -11.93 9.18 -73.19
N THR A 6 -10.72 9.16 -72.64
CA THR A 6 -10.29 8.24 -71.59
C THR A 6 -10.61 8.84 -70.21
N ASN A 7 -11.49 8.18 -69.46
CA ASN A 7 -11.71 8.46 -68.05
C ASN A 7 -10.60 7.82 -67.20
N LEU A 8 -9.78 8.66 -66.57
CA LEU A 8 -8.82 8.26 -65.54
C LEU A 8 -9.55 8.10 -64.20
N MET A 9 -9.84 6.85 -63.80
CA MET A 9 -10.19 6.51 -62.43
C MET A 9 -8.91 6.51 -61.57
N ARG A 10 -8.76 7.51 -60.70
CA ARG A 10 -7.74 7.52 -59.65
C ARG A 10 -8.23 6.67 -58.47
N SER A 11 -7.69 5.47 -58.33
CA SER A 11 -7.83 4.66 -57.11
C SER A 11 -7.05 5.30 -55.97
N PHE A 12 -7.76 5.86 -54.99
CA PHE A 12 -7.18 6.25 -53.70
C PHE A 12 -6.98 4.97 -52.87
N LEU A 13 -5.73 4.53 -52.74
CA LEU A 13 -5.33 3.54 -51.74
C LEU A 13 -5.34 4.23 -50.37
N VAL A 14 -6.38 3.96 -49.57
CA VAL A 14 -6.42 4.31 -48.15
C VAL A 14 -5.51 3.32 -47.43
N SER A 15 -4.28 3.72 -47.12
CA SER A 15 -3.43 2.99 -46.19
C SER A 15 -4.05 3.05 -44.80
N ILE A 16 -4.72 1.98 -44.40
CA ILE A 16 -5.13 1.76 -43.01
C ILE A 16 -3.84 1.49 -42.23
N ILE A 17 -3.34 2.52 -41.53
CA ILE A 17 -2.30 2.35 -40.52
C ILE A 17 -2.94 1.56 -39.38
N LEU A 18 -2.72 0.25 -39.37
CA LEU A 18 -2.93 -0.59 -38.19
C LEU A 18 -1.91 -0.14 -37.14
N ILE A 19 -2.33 0.77 -36.26
CA ILE A 19 -1.61 1.00 -35.01
C ILE A 19 -1.77 -0.30 -34.22
N PRO A 20 -0.69 -1.07 -33.96
CA PRO A 20 -0.81 -2.24 -33.12
C PRO A 20 -1.40 -1.81 -31.78
N PRO A 21 -2.36 -2.57 -31.21
CA PRO A 21 -2.80 -2.29 -29.86
C PRO A 21 -1.55 -2.26 -28.99
N ALA A 22 -1.35 -1.15 -28.28
CA ALA A 22 -0.32 -1.06 -27.27
C ALA A 22 -0.57 -2.25 -26.34
N VAL A 23 0.30 -3.26 -26.41
CA VAL A 23 0.23 -4.44 -25.55
C VAL A 23 0.22 -3.87 -24.14
N ALA A 24 -0.89 -4.08 -23.43
CA ALA A 24 -0.98 -3.77 -22.01
C ALA A 24 0.23 -4.46 -21.38
N LYS A 25 1.20 -3.63 -20.97
CA LYS A 25 2.46 -4.08 -20.43
C LYS A 25 2.10 -4.87 -19.18
N ASP A 26 2.35 -6.17 -19.20
CA ASP A 26 2.12 -7.08 -18.10
C ASP A 26 2.52 -6.38 -16.79
N ALA A 27 1.52 -6.07 -15.97
CA ALA A 27 1.67 -5.25 -14.76
C ALA A 27 2.69 -5.87 -13.79
N CYS A 28 2.95 -7.18 -13.94
CA CYS A 28 3.83 -7.98 -13.12
C CYS A 28 4.92 -8.72 -13.91
N GLY A 29 4.97 -8.63 -15.23
CA GLY A 29 5.87 -9.45 -16.08
C GLY A 29 7.35 -9.27 -15.84
N PHE A 30 7.75 -8.16 -15.22
CA PHE A 30 9.13 -7.95 -14.77
C PHE A 30 9.57 -8.94 -13.67
N LEU A 31 8.62 -9.65 -13.03
CA LEU A 31 8.89 -10.70 -12.06
C LEU A 31 9.41 -11.98 -12.74
N GLY A 32 9.11 -12.19 -14.02
CA GLY A 32 9.44 -13.44 -14.73
C GLY A 32 8.80 -14.67 -14.10
N LYS A 33 7.57 -14.51 -13.60
CA LYS A 33 6.76 -15.55 -12.94
C LYS A 33 5.51 -15.81 -13.76
N ASP A 34 5.04 -17.05 -13.72
CA ASP A 34 3.75 -17.37 -14.33
C ASP A 34 2.62 -16.76 -13.49
N ASP A 35 1.53 -16.36 -14.14
CA ASP A 35 0.37 -15.77 -13.46
C ASP A 35 -0.19 -16.68 -12.35
N SER A 36 -0.04 -18.00 -12.46
CA SER A 36 -0.45 -18.95 -11.40
C SER A 36 0.38 -18.84 -10.12
N GLU A 37 1.62 -18.36 -10.20
CA GLU A 37 2.50 -18.13 -9.04
C GLU A 37 2.21 -16.79 -8.36
N LEU A 38 1.56 -15.86 -9.05
CA LEU A 38 1.24 -14.52 -8.57
C LEU A 38 -0.09 -14.52 -7.80
N THR A 39 -0.06 -14.98 -6.55
CA THR A 39 -1.25 -14.97 -5.68
C THR A 39 -1.45 -13.60 -5.03
N ASN A 40 -2.70 -13.21 -4.80
CA ASN A 40 -3.01 -11.97 -4.07
C ASN A 40 -2.32 -11.96 -2.69
N GLY A 41 -1.65 -10.87 -2.36
CA GLY A 41 -0.94 -10.71 -1.09
C GLY A 41 0.43 -11.39 -1.00
N SER A 42 0.90 -12.03 -2.08
CA SER A 42 2.27 -12.53 -2.12
C SER A 42 3.28 -11.39 -2.16
N VAL A 43 4.44 -11.62 -1.54
CA VAL A 43 5.55 -10.68 -1.52
C VAL A 43 6.76 -11.32 -2.16
N PHE A 44 7.47 -10.56 -2.98
CA PHE A 44 8.74 -10.95 -3.60
C PHE A 44 9.82 -9.94 -3.23
N TYR A 45 11.08 -10.37 -3.28
CA TYR A 45 12.23 -9.50 -3.11
C TYR A 45 13.24 -9.72 -4.23
N ALA A 46 13.97 -8.65 -4.57
CA ALA A 46 14.98 -8.67 -5.61
C ALA A 46 16.27 -9.31 -5.11
N THR A 47 16.83 -10.21 -5.92
CA THR A 47 18.16 -10.83 -5.76
C THR A 47 18.97 -10.64 -7.05
N PRO A 48 20.28 -10.90 -7.05
CA PRO A 48 21.06 -10.89 -8.28
C PRO A 48 20.55 -11.87 -9.36
N GLN A 49 19.82 -12.92 -8.96
CA GLN A 49 19.25 -13.94 -9.85
C GLN A 49 17.83 -13.62 -10.32
N GLY A 50 17.20 -12.54 -9.83
CA GLY A 50 15.84 -12.13 -10.19
C GLY A 50 14.94 -11.95 -8.96
N TRP A 51 13.65 -12.26 -9.11
CA TRP A 51 12.67 -12.10 -8.03
C TRP A 51 12.42 -13.42 -7.32
N THR A 52 12.57 -13.39 -5.99
CA THR A 52 12.39 -14.55 -5.11
C THR A 52 11.20 -14.30 -4.19
N HIS A 53 10.39 -15.33 -3.95
CA HIS A 53 9.26 -15.24 -3.02
C HIS A 53 9.78 -14.96 -1.61
N PHE A 54 9.19 -14.00 -0.93
CA PHE A 54 9.57 -13.59 0.42
C PHE A 54 8.71 -14.35 1.45
N SER A 55 9.37 -15.13 2.30
CA SER A 55 8.72 -15.84 3.42
C SER A 55 9.14 -15.30 4.79
N SER A 56 10.42 -14.98 4.97
CA SER A 56 10.98 -14.45 6.20
C SER A 56 12.26 -13.68 5.93
N PHE A 57 12.67 -12.81 6.86
CA PHE A 57 13.96 -12.11 6.76
C PHE A 57 15.15 -13.07 6.90
N SER A 58 15.06 -14.09 7.76
CA SER A 58 16.08 -15.14 7.93
C SER A 58 16.37 -15.88 6.62
N ALA A 59 15.34 -16.19 5.83
CA ALA A 59 15.47 -16.92 4.58
C ALA A 59 16.20 -16.11 3.48
N MET A 60 16.30 -14.78 3.62
CA MET A 60 16.99 -13.94 2.65
C MET A 60 18.51 -14.09 2.71
N GLY A 61 19.07 -14.64 3.80
CA GLY A 61 20.53 -14.83 3.95
C GLY A 61 21.33 -13.51 3.96
N ILE A 62 20.71 -12.41 4.40
CA ILE A 62 21.35 -11.10 4.44
C ILE A 62 22.25 -11.03 5.67
N GLY A 63 23.57 -10.90 5.48
CA GLY A 63 24.53 -10.84 6.59
C GLY A 63 24.83 -9.43 7.12
N LYS A 64 24.39 -8.37 6.43
CA LYS A 64 24.62 -6.98 6.82
C LYS A 64 23.46 -6.09 6.40
N GLN A 65 23.32 -4.94 7.04
CA GLN A 65 22.29 -3.97 6.66
C GLN A 65 22.41 -3.56 5.19
N GLN A 66 21.32 -3.69 4.44
CA GLN A 66 21.27 -3.28 3.03
C GLN A 66 19.86 -2.88 2.59
N ALA A 67 19.78 -2.01 1.58
CA ALA A 67 18.51 -1.68 0.94
C ALA A 67 18.09 -2.82 -0.02
N VAL A 68 16.87 -3.30 0.14
CA VAL A 68 16.29 -4.36 -0.68
C VAL A 68 14.99 -3.88 -1.28
N THR A 69 14.79 -4.15 -2.56
CA THR A 69 13.54 -3.90 -3.27
C THR A 69 12.60 -5.09 -3.11
N PHE A 70 11.38 -4.80 -2.70
CA PHE A 70 10.30 -5.75 -2.57
C PHE A 70 9.17 -5.42 -3.56
N VAL A 71 8.32 -6.39 -3.81
CA VAL A 71 7.08 -6.27 -4.58
C VAL A 71 5.97 -6.92 -3.80
N TYR A 72 4.83 -6.22 -3.67
CA TYR A 72 3.58 -6.80 -3.20
C TYR A 72 2.64 -7.00 -4.39
N VAL A 73 2.07 -8.19 -4.52
CA VAL A 73 1.12 -8.54 -5.57
C VAL A 73 -0.30 -8.25 -5.10
N VAL A 74 -0.99 -7.36 -5.81
CA VAL A 74 -2.44 -7.20 -5.72
C VAL A 74 -3.06 -7.99 -6.86
N ARG A 75 -3.95 -8.92 -6.54
CA ARG A 75 -4.69 -9.67 -7.55
C ARG A 75 -6.17 -9.76 -7.19
N GLU A 76 -7.01 -9.50 -8.18
CA GLU A 76 -8.45 -9.47 -8.10
C GLU A 76 -9.03 -10.23 -9.28
N LEU A 77 -9.42 -11.49 -9.06
CA LEU A 77 -9.92 -12.35 -10.14
C LEU A 77 -11.40 -12.12 -10.45
N PHE A 78 -12.20 -11.68 -9.46
CA PHE A 78 -13.66 -11.73 -9.54
C PHE A 78 -14.32 -10.37 -9.70
N ARG A 79 -13.66 -9.28 -9.31
CA ARG A 79 -14.24 -7.93 -9.34
C ARG A 79 -13.75 -7.06 -10.50
N GLY A 80 -12.83 -7.59 -11.31
CA GLY A 80 -12.18 -6.83 -12.37
C GLY A 80 -11.24 -5.75 -11.79
N ASP A 81 -10.95 -4.74 -12.61
CA ASP A 81 -9.98 -3.72 -12.23
C ASP A 81 -10.47 -2.77 -11.14
N ARG A 82 -9.58 -2.45 -10.20
CA ARG A 82 -9.87 -1.57 -9.07
C ARG A 82 -8.69 -0.66 -8.72
N SER A 83 -9.04 0.54 -8.27
CA SER A 83 -8.10 1.42 -7.58
C SER A 83 -8.07 1.10 -6.09
N GLY A 84 -6.94 1.40 -5.45
CA GLY A 84 -6.78 1.22 -4.03
C GLY A 84 -5.53 1.88 -3.48
N ALA A 85 -5.23 1.56 -2.22
CA ALA A 85 -3.97 1.93 -1.62
C ALA A 85 -3.38 0.79 -0.79
N LEU A 86 -2.05 0.69 -0.82
CA LEU A 86 -1.27 -0.18 0.04
C LEU A 86 -0.65 0.64 1.17
N ILE A 87 -0.71 0.09 2.38
CA ILE A 87 0.04 0.58 3.54
C ILE A 87 1.16 -0.41 3.79
N VAL A 88 2.41 0.03 3.60
CA VAL A 88 3.60 -0.79 3.84
C VAL A 88 4.26 -0.31 5.12
N LYS A 89 4.18 -1.12 6.18
CA LYS A 89 4.78 -0.86 7.47
C LYS A 89 6.05 -1.69 7.64
N SER A 90 7.12 -1.05 8.06
CA SER A 90 8.39 -1.72 8.32
C SER A 90 9.12 -1.11 9.51
N GLY A 91 10.12 -1.83 10.00
CA GLY A 91 11.03 -1.37 11.04
C GLY A 91 11.75 -2.55 11.68
N VAL A 92 12.22 -2.35 12.91
CA VAL A 92 13.10 -3.29 13.59
C VAL A 92 12.67 -3.43 15.05
N TYR A 93 12.50 -4.65 15.55
CA TYR A 93 12.37 -4.94 16.96
C TYR A 93 13.73 -4.77 17.65
N ASN A 94 13.92 -3.66 18.33
CA ASN A 94 14.94 -3.58 19.36
C ASN A 94 14.42 -4.37 20.57
N GLY A 95 15.15 -5.41 21.02
CA GLY A 95 14.79 -6.14 22.24
C GLY A 95 14.84 -5.24 23.49
N ASP A 96 15.08 -5.82 24.68
CA ASP A 96 15.08 -5.12 25.98
C ASP A 96 16.18 -4.02 26.16
N SER A 97 16.86 -3.61 25.10
CA SER A 97 17.94 -2.62 25.17
C SER A 97 17.41 -1.20 25.38
N ALA A 98 18.04 -0.50 26.33
CA ALA A 98 17.62 0.79 26.85
C ALA A 98 17.26 1.83 25.76
N GLN A 99 16.12 2.48 25.98
CA GLN A 99 15.50 3.52 25.16
C GLN A 99 16.53 4.55 24.66
N ARG A 100 16.76 4.60 23.34
CA ARG A 100 17.33 5.80 22.69
C ARG A 100 16.17 6.63 22.12
N PRO A 101 16.33 7.95 22.01
CA PRO A 101 15.27 8.89 21.62
C PRO A 101 14.68 8.71 20.20
N GLN A 102 15.18 7.77 19.38
CA GLN A 102 14.64 7.48 18.04
C GLN A 102 13.56 6.39 18.02
N GLY A 103 13.30 5.67 19.12
CA GLY A 103 12.24 4.64 19.17
C GLY A 103 10.84 5.22 18.90
N ASP A 104 10.62 6.49 19.25
CA ASP A 104 9.29 7.10 19.27
C ASP A 104 8.90 7.85 18.00
N ARG A 105 9.69 7.78 16.92
CA ARG A 105 9.39 8.47 15.66
C ARG A 105 9.01 7.48 14.57
N ILE A 106 8.14 7.92 13.65
CA ILE A 106 7.70 7.16 12.49
C ILE A 106 8.03 7.98 11.24
N LEU A 107 8.70 7.35 10.27
CA LEU A 107 8.92 7.94 8.95
C LEU A 107 7.72 7.68 8.04
N LEU A 108 7.03 8.74 7.64
CA LEU A 108 5.96 8.70 6.65
C LEU A 108 6.53 8.87 5.25
N VAL A 109 6.12 8.01 4.32
CA VAL A 109 6.63 8.01 2.95
C VAL A 109 5.49 7.88 1.94
N ARG A 110 5.47 8.76 0.94
CA ARG A 110 4.55 8.67 -0.22
C ARG A 110 5.27 9.12 -1.48
N LYS A 111 6.04 8.21 -2.07
CA LYS A 111 6.93 8.49 -3.21
C LYS A 111 6.22 8.53 -4.55
N ASP A 112 5.19 7.72 -4.71
CA ASP A 112 4.48 7.61 -5.97
C ASP A 112 3.43 8.73 -6.10
N ASN A 113 3.35 9.31 -7.29
CA ASN A 113 2.25 10.19 -7.61
C ASN A 113 0.95 9.39 -7.61
N VAL A 114 -0.05 9.90 -6.90
CA VAL A 114 -1.42 9.38 -6.98
C VAL A 114 -1.98 9.82 -8.33
N THR A 115 -2.43 8.87 -9.14
CA THR A 115 -2.85 9.13 -10.53
C THR A 115 -4.35 8.98 -10.75
N ASP A 116 -5.13 8.83 -9.68
CA ASP A 116 -6.58 8.74 -9.76
C ASP A 116 -7.20 10.09 -10.16
N ARG A 117 -7.40 10.29 -11.46
CA ARG A 117 -7.92 11.54 -12.03
C ARG A 117 -9.38 11.82 -11.66
N GLN A 118 -10.09 10.83 -11.10
CA GLN A 118 -11.49 10.94 -10.75
C GLN A 118 -11.68 11.43 -9.32
N CYS A 119 -10.60 11.49 -8.53
CA CYS A 119 -10.58 12.01 -7.17
C CYS A 119 -9.69 13.25 -7.02
N PRO A 120 -9.93 14.07 -5.97
CA PRO A 120 -9.07 15.22 -5.67
C PRO A 120 -7.61 14.78 -5.56
N GLN A 121 -6.74 15.44 -6.34
CA GLN A 121 -5.31 15.15 -6.30
C GLN A 121 -4.74 15.53 -4.92
N PRO A 122 -3.92 14.68 -4.29
CA PRO A 122 -3.33 15.02 -3.02
C PRO A 122 -2.29 16.13 -3.18
N ARG A 123 -2.11 16.91 -2.11
CA ARG A 123 -1.02 17.89 -2.02
C ARG A 123 0.33 17.17 -2.08
N PRO A 124 1.40 17.73 -2.68
CA PRO A 124 2.74 17.13 -2.63
C PRO A 124 3.16 16.78 -1.21
N PHE A 125 3.88 15.67 -1.06
CA PHE A 125 4.34 15.17 0.22
C PHE A 125 5.80 14.72 0.11
N ASN A 126 6.62 15.19 1.04
CA ASN A 126 8.00 14.74 1.19
C ASN A 126 8.07 13.79 2.38
N ASP A 127 9.01 12.84 2.31
CA ASP A 127 9.29 11.94 3.43
C ASP A 127 9.48 12.75 4.73
N THR A 128 8.66 12.44 5.75
CA THR A 128 8.56 13.27 6.96
C THR A 128 8.55 12.39 8.21
N LEU A 129 9.35 12.76 9.20
CA LEU A 129 9.33 12.13 10.52
C LEU A 129 8.26 12.78 11.41
N VAL A 130 7.40 11.96 11.98
CA VAL A 130 6.36 12.35 12.95
C VAL A 130 6.56 11.61 14.26
N SER A 131 5.93 12.09 15.33
CA SER A 131 5.87 11.40 16.61
C SER A 131 4.98 10.16 16.49
N GLY A 132 5.37 9.08 17.18
CA GLY A 132 4.57 7.86 17.29
C GLY A 132 3.24 8.14 17.96
N LYS A 133 3.25 9.01 18.98
CA LYS A 133 2.05 9.47 19.65
C LYS A 133 1.09 10.22 18.71
N GLY A 134 1.57 11.22 17.97
CA GLY A 134 0.74 11.96 17.01
C GLY A 134 0.18 11.07 15.91
N TYR A 135 0.97 10.09 15.44
CA TYR A 135 0.53 9.10 14.47
C TYR A 135 -0.64 8.24 15.00
N GLU A 136 -0.48 7.64 16.17
CA GLU A 136 -1.53 6.82 16.80
C GLU A 136 -2.77 7.67 17.12
N ASP A 137 -2.59 8.87 17.66
CA ASP A 137 -3.69 9.79 17.95
C ASP A 137 -4.49 10.13 16.68
N TYR A 138 -3.83 10.35 15.53
CA TYR A 138 -4.49 10.62 14.25
C TYR A 138 -5.26 9.41 13.71
N HIS A 139 -4.68 8.21 13.76
CA HIS A 139 -5.26 7.02 13.13
C HIS A 139 -6.24 6.24 14.01
N GLU A 140 -6.02 6.22 15.32
CA GLU A 140 -6.76 5.36 16.24
C GLU A 140 -7.80 6.13 17.08
N TYR A 141 -7.47 7.37 17.49
CA TYR A 141 -8.24 8.07 18.52
C TYR A 141 -9.08 9.23 17.98
N GLN A 142 -8.62 10.01 17.00
CA GLN A 142 -9.27 11.16 16.31
C GLN A 142 -10.00 12.23 17.16
N ALA A 143 -10.26 11.99 18.44
CA ALA A 143 -11.04 12.84 19.35
C ALA A 143 -10.15 13.51 20.41
N THR A 144 -8.90 13.05 20.56
CA THR A 144 -7.93 13.62 21.51
C THR A 144 -6.93 14.47 20.73
N GLU A 145 -7.16 15.78 20.67
CA GLU A 145 -6.18 16.71 20.12
C GLU A 145 -5.01 16.89 21.11
N THR A 146 -4.07 15.96 21.09
CA THR A 146 -2.85 16.05 21.89
C THR A 146 -1.92 17.12 21.34
N PRO A 147 -1.02 17.71 22.14
CA PRO A 147 -0.06 18.70 21.65
C PRO A 147 0.75 18.21 20.44
N GLU A 148 1.14 16.93 20.45
CA GLU A 148 1.84 16.27 19.35
C GLU A 148 0.97 16.22 18.08
N LEU A 149 -0.27 15.72 18.20
CA LEU A 149 -1.21 15.68 17.09
C LEU A 149 -1.47 17.08 16.52
N LYS A 150 -1.71 18.09 17.36
CA LYS A 150 -1.94 19.48 16.92
C LYS A 150 -0.79 20.01 16.07
N THR A 151 0.43 19.70 16.47
CA THR A 151 1.65 20.15 15.76
C THR A 151 1.83 19.43 14.42
N GLU A 152 1.45 18.15 14.35
CA GLU A 152 1.69 17.28 13.20
C GLU A 152 0.45 17.09 12.29
N LEU A 153 -0.71 17.64 12.66
CA LEU A 153 -2.00 17.43 11.97
C LEU A 153 -1.93 17.72 10.47
N SER A 154 -1.39 18.89 10.10
CA SER A 154 -1.25 19.27 8.69
C SER A 154 -0.34 18.33 7.89
N THR A 155 0.60 17.65 8.56
CA THR A 155 1.44 16.62 7.93
C THR A 155 0.63 15.36 7.66
N PHE A 156 -0.18 14.90 8.62
CA PHE A 156 -1.06 13.74 8.41
C PHE A 156 -2.09 14.01 7.32
N GLU A 157 -2.76 15.14 7.32
CA GLU A 157 -3.74 15.51 6.29
C GLU A 157 -3.13 15.54 4.88
N ARG A 158 -1.86 15.96 4.75
CA ARG A 158 -1.13 15.93 3.46
C ARG A 158 -0.65 14.54 3.08
N PHE A 159 -0.33 13.69 4.06
CA PHE A 159 0.14 12.33 3.84
C PHE A 159 -0.94 11.46 3.21
N HIS A 160 -2.18 11.61 3.67
CA HIS A 160 -3.33 10.89 3.14
C HIS A 160 -3.80 11.43 1.78
N PHE A 161 -4.52 10.58 1.05
CA PHE A 161 -5.10 10.92 -0.24
C PHE A 161 -6.43 10.23 -0.41
N LYS A 162 -7.18 10.64 -1.44
CA LYS A 162 -8.43 9.98 -1.84
C LYS A 162 -8.23 9.18 -3.13
N TYR A 163 -8.94 8.07 -3.24
CA TYR A 163 -8.99 7.24 -4.44
C TYR A 163 -10.41 6.76 -4.68
N ARG A 164 -10.70 6.38 -5.92
CA ARG A 164 -12.00 5.89 -6.36
C ARG A 164 -12.22 4.48 -5.81
N LYS A 165 -13.31 4.32 -5.08
CA LYS A 165 -13.89 3.04 -4.74
C LYS A 165 -15.33 3.06 -5.22
N ASP A 166 -15.68 2.10 -6.09
CA ASP A 166 -16.98 2.05 -6.74
C ASP A 166 -17.30 3.40 -7.43
N SER A 167 -18.31 4.11 -6.94
CA SER A 167 -18.73 5.43 -7.45
C SER A 167 -18.31 6.61 -6.57
N GLU A 168 -17.52 6.41 -5.52
CA GLU A 168 -17.13 7.46 -4.58
C GLU A 168 -15.62 7.61 -4.39
N CYS A 169 -15.20 8.81 -3.97
CA CYS A 169 -13.82 9.06 -3.57
C CYS A 169 -13.69 8.90 -2.07
N ILE A 170 -12.96 7.87 -1.65
CA ILE A 170 -12.75 7.54 -0.24
C ILE A 170 -11.33 7.92 0.19
N GLY A 171 -11.16 8.34 1.44
CA GLY A 171 -9.85 8.63 2.02
C GLY A 171 -9.08 7.36 2.38
N THR A 172 -7.75 7.42 2.32
CA THR A 172 -6.91 6.39 2.94
C THR A 172 -7.01 6.41 4.46
N ASP A 173 -7.45 7.51 5.07
CA ASP A 173 -7.77 7.65 6.49
C ASP A 173 -9.28 7.59 6.78
N ASP A 174 -10.08 7.10 5.82
CA ASP A 174 -11.54 7.13 5.94
C ASP A 174 -12.04 6.44 7.21
N ALA A 175 -12.92 7.19 7.87
CA ALA A 175 -13.48 6.97 9.19
C ALA A 175 -14.84 6.29 9.19
N ARG A 176 -15.45 6.07 8.01
CA ARG A 176 -16.83 5.64 7.92
C ARG A 176 -16.91 4.13 8.16
N ALA A 177 -17.75 3.72 9.11
CA ALA A 177 -18.13 2.32 9.26
C ALA A 177 -19.32 2.04 8.34
N GLY A 178 -19.29 0.91 7.64
CA GLY A 178 -20.52 0.34 7.11
C GLY A 178 -21.41 -0.13 8.27
N PHE A 179 -22.73 -0.11 8.09
CA PHE A 179 -23.73 -0.49 9.11
C PHE A 179 -23.47 -1.87 9.78
N PHE A 180 -22.71 -2.76 9.14
CA PHE A 180 -22.40 -4.11 9.64
C PHE A 180 -20.90 -4.45 9.68
N ASN A 181 -20.03 -3.54 9.21
CA ASN A 181 -18.59 -3.80 9.10
C ASN A 181 -17.79 -2.62 9.66
N TYR A 182 -17.05 -2.89 10.73
CA TYR A 182 -15.99 -2.03 11.25
C TYR A 182 -14.76 -2.21 10.36
N ASP A 183 -14.76 -1.62 9.16
CA ASP A 183 -13.68 -1.72 8.18
C ASP A 183 -13.00 -0.35 7.98
N TYR A 184 -12.67 0.34 9.08
CA TYR A 184 -12.09 1.69 8.99
C TYR A 184 -10.72 1.66 8.32
N ASN A 185 -10.52 2.46 7.27
CA ASN A 185 -9.22 2.55 6.61
C ASN A 185 -8.14 3.11 7.56
N ALA A 186 -8.52 4.05 8.44
CA ALA A 186 -7.62 4.59 9.46
C ALA A 186 -7.02 3.50 10.38
N SER A 187 -7.81 2.48 10.76
CA SER A 187 -7.33 1.38 11.64
C SER A 187 -6.16 0.60 11.04
N GLN A 188 -6.08 0.55 9.71
CA GLN A 188 -5.08 -0.21 8.98
C GLN A 188 -3.68 0.43 9.07
N PHE A 189 -3.58 1.67 9.55
CA PHE A 189 -2.32 2.35 9.83
C PHE A 189 -1.70 1.91 11.16
N SER A 190 -2.46 1.25 12.05
CA SER A 190 -1.97 0.85 13.37
C SER A 190 -0.81 -0.15 13.28
N TYR A 191 0.14 -0.01 14.22
CA TYR A 191 1.17 -1.01 14.49
C TYR A 191 0.70 -2.08 15.50
N ASN A 192 -0.51 -1.93 16.06
CA ASN A 192 -1.16 -2.97 16.86
C ASN A 192 -2.00 -3.87 15.94
N THR A 193 -1.60 -5.14 15.83
CA THR A 193 -2.27 -6.12 14.98
C THR A 193 -3.71 -6.38 15.39
N GLY A 194 -4.05 -6.24 16.68
CA GLY A 194 -5.41 -6.37 17.19
C GLY A 194 -6.33 -5.22 16.74
N VAL A 195 -5.80 -4.01 16.58
CA VAL A 195 -6.54 -2.87 16.01
C VAL A 195 -6.80 -3.09 14.53
N VAL A 196 -5.78 -3.53 13.79
CA VAL A 196 -5.88 -3.87 12.36
C VAL A 196 -6.90 -5.01 12.12
N ASP A 197 -6.79 -6.10 12.88
CA ASP A 197 -7.66 -7.29 12.75
C ASP A 197 -9.10 -7.02 13.21
N GLY A 198 -9.26 -6.21 14.27
CA GLY A 198 -10.57 -5.79 14.76
C GLY A 198 -11.26 -4.78 13.85
N GLY A 199 -10.50 -4.13 12.96
CA GLY A 199 -10.97 -3.11 12.02
C GLY A 199 -11.65 -1.91 12.68
N ALA A 200 -11.54 -1.78 14.01
CA ALA A 200 -12.27 -0.84 14.85
C ALA A 200 -11.40 0.35 15.27
N ARG A 201 -12.05 1.49 15.52
CA ARG A 201 -11.44 2.61 16.25
C ARG A 201 -11.43 2.28 17.74
N VAL A 202 -10.32 2.61 18.42
CA VAL A 202 -10.12 2.28 19.84
C VAL A 202 -11.15 3.01 20.74
N GLY A 203 -11.79 4.07 20.26
CA GLY A 203 -12.72 4.92 21.03
C GLY A 203 -14.06 4.32 21.48
N ILE A 204 -14.55 3.18 20.97
CA ILE A 204 -15.89 2.66 21.37
C ILE A 204 -15.85 1.34 22.15
N ARG A 205 -14.80 0.50 22.02
CA ARG A 205 -14.77 -0.83 22.68
C ARG A 205 -13.59 -1.12 23.63
N PHE A 206 -12.57 -0.27 23.68
CA PHE A 206 -11.38 -0.55 24.52
C PHE A 206 -11.29 0.29 25.80
N ASN A 207 -12.22 1.21 26.03
CA ASN A 207 -12.22 2.09 27.22
C ASN A 207 -12.56 1.39 28.55
N LEU A 208 -12.81 0.07 28.60
CA LEU A 208 -13.09 -0.61 29.87
C LEU A 208 -11.86 -1.28 30.51
N VAL A 209 -10.79 -1.58 29.76
CA VAL A 209 -9.63 -2.31 30.33
C VAL A 209 -8.35 -1.96 29.58
N GLY A 210 -7.54 -1.04 30.12
CA GLY A 210 -6.13 -0.91 29.73
C GLY A 210 -5.75 0.43 29.11
N ARG A 211 -4.59 0.92 29.56
CA ARG A 211 -3.98 2.21 29.22
C ARG A 211 -3.83 2.39 27.70
N PRO A 212 -3.87 3.63 27.18
CA PRO A 212 -3.45 3.88 25.81
C PRO A 212 -2.00 3.41 25.68
N ILE A 213 -1.78 2.41 24.84
CA ILE A 213 -0.45 1.87 24.57
C ILE A 213 0.17 2.84 23.57
N TYR A 214 0.70 3.97 24.07
CA TYR A 214 1.42 4.97 23.28
C TYR A 214 2.75 4.37 22.84
N ALA A 215 2.69 3.67 21.72
CA ALA A 215 3.71 2.88 21.04
C ALA A 215 3.07 1.54 20.65
N GLY A 216 2.98 1.27 19.34
CA GLY A 216 3.06 -0.10 18.82
C GLY A 216 4.08 -0.94 19.61
N PRO A 217 3.95 -2.28 19.62
CA PRO A 217 4.53 -3.17 20.63
C PRO A 217 5.92 -2.72 21.10
N ALA A 218 6.09 -2.63 22.43
CA ALA A 218 7.32 -2.15 23.06
C ALA A 218 8.56 -2.75 22.36
N GLY A 219 9.50 -1.89 21.98
CA GLY A 219 10.70 -2.31 21.27
C GLY A 219 10.67 -2.10 19.75
N LEU A 220 9.64 -1.50 19.14
CA LEU A 220 9.69 -1.15 17.71
C LEU A 220 10.48 0.13 17.40
N TRP A 221 11.49 0.02 16.54
CA TRP A 221 12.41 1.09 16.15
C TRP A 221 12.47 1.25 14.63
N GLN A 222 12.96 2.40 14.18
CA GLN A 222 13.07 2.72 12.74
C GLN A 222 11.75 2.51 12.00
N ARG A 223 10.65 2.83 12.69
CA ARG A 223 9.29 2.64 12.18
C ARG A 223 9.10 3.49 10.94
N ARG A 224 8.56 2.85 9.92
CA ARG A 224 8.29 3.48 8.63
C ARG A 224 6.94 3.03 8.12
N THR A 225 6.18 3.97 7.57
CA THR A 225 4.90 3.72 6.90
C THR A 225 4.95 4.32 5.50
N GLU A 226 4.96 3.46 4.48
CA GLU A 226 4.70 3.86 3.10
C GLU A 226 3.22 3.82 2.80
N LEU A 227 2.73 4.85 2.12
CA LEU A 227 1.44 4.82 1.48
C LEU A 227 1.64 4.82 -0.03
N LYS A 228 1.03 3.86 -0.71
CA LYS A 228 1.13 3.71 -2.18
C LYS A 228 -0.24 3.64 -2.79
N TYR A 229 -0.48 4.44 -3.83
CA TYR A 229 -1.65 4.27 -4.69
C TYR A 229 -1.40 3.13 -5.66
N TYR A 230 -2.47 2.42 -6.03
CA TYR A 230 -2.43 1.54 -7.18
C TYR A 230 -3.75 1.53 -7.95
N HIS A 231 -3.66 1.05 -9.19
CA HIS A 231 -4.77 0.62 -10.01
C HIS A 231 -4.38 -0.71 -10.65
N THR A 232 -5.23 -1.72 -10.58
CA THR A 232 -4.98 -2.98 -11.29
C THR A 232 -5.26 -2.81 -12.79
N VAL A 233 -4.58 -3.62 -13.59
CA VAL A 233 -4.87 -3.81 -15.01
C VAL A 233 -5.02 -5.30 -15.23
N ASP A 234 -6.12 -5.71 -15.87
CA ASP A 234 -6.47 -7.13 -16.04
C ASP A 234 -6.53 -7.90 -14.71
N GLY A 235 -6.98 -7.21 -13.65
CA GLY A 235 -7.12 -7.76 -12.31
C GLY A 235 -5.81 -7.91 -11.54
N MET A 236 -4.68 -7.36 -12.02
CA MET A 236 -3.39 -7.50 -11.36
C MET A 236 -2.60 -6.19 -11.24
N GLN A 237 -1.82 -6.07 -10.17
CA GLN A 237 -0.81 -5.02 -10.00
C GLN A 237 0.35 -5.50 -9.12
N CYS A 238 1.58 -5.17 -9.52
CA CYS A 238 2.77 -5.40 -8.72
C CYS A 238 3.38 -4.09 -8.20
N SER A 239 3.25 -3.86 -6.90
CA SER A 239 3.67 -2.61 -6.24
C SER A 239 5.06 -2.73 -5.63
N LYS A 240 6.04 -2.01 -6.18
CA LYS A 240 7.42 -1.98 -5.69
C LYS A 240 7.62 -1.05 -4.49
N PHE A 241 8.37 -1.49 -3.50
CA PHE A 241 8.80 -0.66 -2.37
C PHE A 241 10.21 -1.05 -1.91
N ASN A 242 10.89 -0.16 -1.19
CA ASN A 242 12.25 -0.37 -0.73
C ASN A 242 12.31 -0.38 0.79
N LEU A 243 12.95 -1.39 1.37
CA LEU A 243 13.21 -1.49 2.80
C LEU A 243 14.72 -1.56 3.04
N VAL A 244 15.16 -0.97 4.15
CA VAL A 244 16.49 -1.27 4.70
C VAL A 244 16.32 -2.48 5.61
N VAL A 245 16.95 -3.59 5.22
CA VAL A 245 16.87 -4.87 5.93
C VAL A 245 18.17 -5.07 6.70
N ASN A 246 18.07 -5.27 8.01
CA ASN A 246 19.21 -5.66 8.84
C ASN A 246 19.56 -7.13 8.64
N GLY A 247 20.82 -7.50 8.86
CA GLY A 247 21.26 -8.89 8.76
C GLY A 247 20.89 -9.77 9.96
N ASP A 248 19.95 -9.32 10.78
CA ASP A 248 19.42 -10.06 11.92
C ASP A 248 17.91 -10.28 11.77
N ASP A 249 17.37 -11.11 12.63
CA ASP A 249 15.97 -11.50 12.62
C ASP A 249 15.04 -10.45 13.23
N ARG A 250 15.50 -9.23 13.48
CA ARG A 250 14.67 -8.22 14.18
C ARG A 250 13.81 -7.40 13.23
N ASN A 251 13.95 -7.56 11.92
CA ASN A 251 13.14 -6.81 10.97
C ASN A 251 11.68 -7.27 11.03
N PHE A 252 10.75 -6.34 10.79
CA PHE A 252 9.36 -6.69 10.49
C PHE A 252 8.90 -6.01 9.19
N LEU A 253 7.96 -6.68 8.51
CA LEU A 253 7.24 -6.15 7.37
C LEU A 253 5.78 -6.51 7.51
N ARG A 254 4.92 -5.50 7.39
CA ARG A 254 3.48 -5.67 7.28
C ARG A 254 2.95 -4.90 6.09
N VAL A 255 2.03 -5.50 5.33
CA VAL A 255 1.39 -4.86 4.19
C VAL A 255 -0.11 -5.03 4.26
N ASN A 256 -0.83 -3.91 4.24
CA ASN A 256 -2.29 -3.87 4.17
C ASN A 256 -2.73 -3.37 2.80
N ASP A 257 -3.61 -4.11 2.16
CA ASP A 257 -4.39 -3.61 1.04
C ASP A 257 -5.72 -3.06 1.56
N LEU A 258 -5.93 -1.74 1.39
CA LEU A 258 -7.16 -1.09 1.86
C LEU A 258 -8.43 -1.62 1.17
N GLU A 259 -8.29 -2.10 -0.05
CA GLU A 259 -9.42 -2.62 -0.82
C GLU A 259 -9.38 -4.14 -1.01
N GLY A 260 -8.32 -4.78 -0.51
CA GLY A 260 -8.19 -6.23 -0.46
C GLY A 260 -9.34 -6.85 0.32
N ARG A 261 -10.03 -7.80 -0.31
CA ARG A 261 -11.05 -8.64 0.32
C ARG A 261 -10.65 -10.10 0.21
N GLN A 262 -11.14 -10.90 1.15
CA GLN A 262 -11.15 -12.34 0.99
C GLN A 262 -12.00 -12.70 -0.23
N ASP A 263 -11.64 -13.77 -0.92
CA ASP A 263 -12.35 -14.20 -2.13
C ASP A 263 -13.86 -14.40 -1.86
N PRO A 264 -14.72 -14.16 -2.86
CA PRO A 264 -16.16 -14.40 -2.75
C PRO A 264 -16.47 -15.80 -2.21
N PRO A 265 -17.53 -15.94 -1.39
CA PRO A 265 -18.57 -14.95 -1.09
C PRO A 265 -18.22 -13.97 0.04
N SER A 266 -16.98 -13.98 0.55
CA SER A 266 -16.59 -13.13 1.68
C SER A 266 -16.57 -11.66 1.29
N LYS A 267 -17.19 -10.81 2.11
CA LYS A 267 -17.04 -9.35 2.06
C LYS A 267 -16.00 -8.83 3.04
N ARG A 268 -15.34 -9.73 3.79
CA ARG A 268 -14.37 -9.35 4.81
C ARG A 268 -13.09 -8.86 4.17
N ARG A 269 -12.43 -7.90 4.83
CA ARG A 269 -11.09 -7.43 4.48
C ARG A 269 -10.11 -8.61 4.44
N ALA A 270 -9.22 -8.61 3.45
CA ALA A 270 -8.10 -9.53 3.42
C ALA A 270 -7.24 -9.31 4.66
N LYS A 271 -6.66 -10.38 5.20
CA LYS A 271 -5.73 -10.24 6.33
C LYS A 271 -4.49 -9.48 5.87
N GLU A 272 -3.94 -8.68 6.76
CA GLU A 272 -2.63 -8.06 6.58
C GLU A 272 -1.58 -9.14 6.30
N PHE A 273 -0.71 -8.92 5.30
CA PHE A 273 0.51 -9.71 5.17
C PHE A 273 1.43 -9.34 6.32
N ARG A 274 1.92 -10.31 7.10
CA ARG A 274 2.76 -10.07 8.28
C ARG A 274 3.94 -11.03 8.27
N VAL A 275 5.14 -10.49 8.42
CA VAL A 275 6.35 -11.24 8.73
C VAL A 275 7.01 -10.54 9.92
N GLU A 276 7.06 -11.30 11.01
CA GLU A 276 7.64 -10.94 12.31
C GLU A 276 8.38 -12.18 12.80
N ASN A 277 9.53 -11.99 13.44
CA ASN A 277 10.21 -13.06 14.16
C ASN A 277 9.95 -12.91 15.66
#